data_AF-A0A1V5ZRK4-F1
#
_entry.id   AF-A0A1V5ZRK4-F1
#
_cell.length_a   1.000
_cell.length_b   1.000
_cell.length_c   1.000
_cell.angle_alpha   90.00
_cell.angle_beta   90.00
_cell.angle_gamma   90.00
#
_symmetry.space_group_name_H-M   'P 1'
#
loop_
_entity.id
_entity.type
_entity.pdbx_description
1 polymer ?
#
loop_
_entity_poly.entity_id
_entity_poly.type
_entity_poly.pdbx_seq_one_letter_code
_entity_poly.pdbx_strand_id
1 'polypeptide(L)' 'MTPTVTRMVAKNYAQLAKPIRYFSIANFYRNERPQRGRNREFRQLNVDMFGSDSIYADVEILTLAISLMLEFNPPK' A
#
# COMPACT_ATOMS: atom_id res chain seq x y z
N MET A 1 -2.46 7.65 -1.92
CA MET A 1 -2.05 7.41 -0.52
C MET A 1 -0.57 7.64 -0.32
N THR A 2 0.27 6.97 -1.11
CA THR A 2 1.73 6.96 -1.01
C THR A 2 2.37 8.34 -0.86
N PRO A 3 1.99 9.41 -1.59
CA PRO A 3 2.58 10.74 -1.37
C PRO A 3 2.33 11.30 0.04
N THR A 4 1.14 11.06 0.60
CA THR A 4 0.79 11.52 1.95
C THR A 4 1.55 10.73 3.01
N VAL A 5 1.63 9.40 2.88
CA VAL A 5 2.43 8.55 3.81
C VAL A 5 3.90 8.94 3.71
N THR A 6 4.42 9.12 2.50
CA THR A 6 5.80 9.55 2.26
C THR A 6 6.08 10.89 2.96
N ARG A 7 5.19 11.89 2.83
CA ARG A 7 5.32 13.17 3.54
C ARG A 7 5.35 12.99 5.07
N MET A 8 4.48 12.14 5.62
CA MET A 8 4.41 11.85 7.05
C MET A 8 5.68 11.14 7.57
N VAL A 9 6.17 10.16 6.80
CA VAL A 9 7.39 9.40 7.09
C VAL A 9 8.60 10.32 6.99
N ALA A 10 8.73 11.09 5.91
CA ALA A 10 9.83 12.02 5.69
C ALA A 10 9.99 13.02 6.86
N LYS A 11 8.88 13.53 7.41
CA LYS A 11 8.90 14.44 8.56
C LYS A 11 9.55 13.82 9.81
N ASN A 12 9.42 12.51 10.01
CA ASN A 12 9.88 11.81 11.22
C ASN A 12 10.95 10.75 10.93
N TYR A 13 11.51 10.72 9.72
CA TYR A 13 12.28 9.57 9.22
C TYR A 13 13.50 9.24 10.07
N ALA A 14 14.16 10.25 10.64
CA ALA A 14 15.31 10.06 11.52
C ALA A 14 14.95 9.35 12.84
N GLN A 15 13.74 9.58 13.36
CA GLN A 15 13.29 9.09 14.67
C GLN A 15 12.59 7.73 14.58
N LEU A 16 12.06 7.39 13.40
CA LEU A 16 11.36 6.12 13.19
C LEU A 16 12.35 4.95 13.08
N ALA A 17 12.05 3.87 13.80
CA ALA A 17 12.76 2.60 13.68
C ALA A 17 12.52 2.01 12.29
N LYS A 18 13.57 1.46 11.67
CA LYS A 18 13.56 0.89 10.32
C LYS A 18 13.73 -0.64 10.39
N PRO A 19 13.10 -1.41 9.48
CA PRO A 19 12.22 -0.94 8.40
C PRO A 19 10.86 -0.46 8.91
N ILE A 20 10.34 0.62 8.33
CA ILE A 20 9.04 1.18 8.65
C ILE A 20 8.00 0.44 7.81
N ARG A 21 7.05 -0.25 8.43
CA ARG A 21 5.97 -0.97 7.75
C ARG A 21 4.62 -0.35 8.09
N TYR A 22 3.92 0.18 7.10
CA TYR A 22 2.59 0.76 7.27
C TYR A 22 1.59 0.16 6.29
N PHE A 23 0.32 0.14 6.70
CA PHE A 23 -0.80 -0.18 5.82
C PHE A 23 -1.89 0.88 5.99
N SER A 24 -2.74 1.02 4.96
CA SER A 24 -3.87 1.93 5.00
C SER A 24 -5.01 1.43 4.12
N ILE A 25 -6.24 1.61 4.61
CA ILE A 25 -7.47 1.37 3.84
C ILE A 25 -8.24 2.68 3.85
N ALA A 26 -8.34 3.33 2.70
CA ALA A 26 -8.96 4.65 2.60
C ALA A 26 -9.79 4.81 1.33
N ASN A 27 -10.67 5.81 1.33
CA ASN A 27 -11.39 6.26 0.13
C ASN A 27 -10.51 7.22 -0.67
N PHE A 28 -10.50 7.05 -1.99
CA PHE A 28 -9.76 7.87 -2.94
C PHE A 28 -10.71 8.45 -3.97
N TYR A 29 -10.37 9.66 -4.43
CA TYR A 29 -11.14 10.38 -5.42
C TYR A 29 -10.26 10.64 -6.65
N ARG A 30 -10.74 10.25 -7.83
CA ARG A 30 -10.08 10.54 -9.11
C ARG A 30 -11.12 11.07 -10.08
N ASN A 31 -10.93 12.30 -10.58
CA ASN A 31 -11.83 12.89 -11.57
C ASN A 31 -11.51 12.33 -12.97
N GLU A 32 -11.97 11.10 -13.20
CA GLU A 32 -11.74 10.37 -14.45
C GLU A 32 -13.10 9.99 -15.07
N ARG A 33 -13.08 9.63 -16.36
CA ARG A 33 -14.28 9.09 -17.03
C ARG A 33 -14.60 7.72 -16.43
N PRO A 34 -15.82 7.50 -15.87
CA PRO A 34 -16.19 6.20 -15.31
C PRO A 34 -16.15 5.09 -16.35
N GLN A 35 -15.65 3.92 -15.95
CA GLN A 35 -15.59 2.68 -16.74
C GLN A 35 -15.92 1.50 -15.83
N ARG A 36 -16.13 0.30 -16.40
CA ARG A 36 -16.33 -0.90 -15.59
C ARG A 36 -15.12 -1.13 -14.67
N GLY A 37 -15.34 -1.13 -13.36
CA GLY A 37 -14.28 -1.26 -12.35
C GLY A 37 -13.49 0.02 -12.05
N ARG A 38 -13.84 1.16 -12.67
CA ARG A 38 -13.16 2.45 -12.45
C ARG A 38 -14.19 3.55 -12.13
N ASN A 39 -14.36 3.78 -10.84
CA ASN A 39 -15.26 4.80 -10.29
C ASN A 39 -14.48 6.08 -9.94
N ARG A 40 -15.21 7.18 -9.76
CA ARG A 40 -14.63 8.45 -9.28
C ARG A 40 -14.29 8.42 -7.79
N GLU A 41 -15.03 7.63 -7.01
CA GLU A 41 -14.72 7.28 -5.63
C GLU A 41 -14.50 5.77 -5.54
N PHE A 42 -13.41 5.35 -4.90
CA PHE A 42 -13.09 3.94 -4.71
C PHE A 42 -12.20 3.74 -3.48
N ARG A 43 -12.16 2.51 -2.97
CA ARG A 43 -11.33 2.14 -1.82
C ARG A 43 -10.04 1.49 -2.29
N GLN A 44 -8.93 1.83 -1.65
CA GLN A 44 -7.66 1.12 -1.84
C GLN A 44 -7.11 0.65 -0.50
N LEU A 45 -6.61 -0.58 -0.49
CA LEU A 45 -5.65 -1.07 0.48
C LEU A 45 -4.25 -0.76 -0.06
N ASN A 46 -3.43 -0.04 0.70
CA ASN A 46 -2.02 0.18 0.39
C ASN A 46 -1.18 -0.40 1.53
N VAL A 47 -0.03 -0.98 1.17
CA VAL A 47 1.01 -1.44 2.10
C VAL A 47 2.31 -0.81 1.62
N ASP A 48 2.97 -0.07 2.50
CA ASP A 48 4.19 0.68 2.18
C ASP A 48 5.30 0.28 3.15
N MET A 49 6.50 0.01 2.63
CA MET A 49 7.70 -0.27 3.40
C MET A 49 8.78 0.77 3.10
N PHE A 50 9.41 1.33 4.13
CA PHE A 50 10.47 2.32 3.99
C PHE A 50 11.73 1.94 4.79
N GLY A 51 12.90 2.32 4.27
CA GLY A 51 14.17 2.21 4.97
C GLY A 51 14.80 0.81 4.97
N SER A 52 14.53 0.01 3.94
CA SER A 52 15.24 -1.24 3.64
C SER A 52 15.60 -1.28 2.16
N ASP A 53 16.87 -1.53 1.86
CA ASP A 53 17.38 -1.78 0.50
C ASP A 53 17.52 -3.28 0.21
N SER A 54 17.08 -4.12 1.16
CA SER A 54 17.17 -5.57 1.05
C SER A 54 16.05 -6.13 0.19
N ILE A 55 16.38 -7.07 -0.69
CA ILE A 55 15.41 -7.83 -1.51
C ILE A 55 14.33 -8.54 -0.68
N TYR A 56 14.63 -8.83 0.60
CA TYR A 56 13.66 -9.43 1.51
C TYR A 56 12.45 -8.50 1.77
N ALA A 57 12.61 -7.18 1.63
CA ALA A 57 11.50 -6.23 1.72
C ALA A 57 10.48 -6.44 0.60
N ASP A 58 10.94 -6.58 -0.64
CA ASP A 58 10.08 -6.86 -1.79
C ASP A 58 9.38 -8.22 -1.65
N VAL A 59 10.13 -9.24 -1.21
CA VAL A 59 9.60 -10.58 -0.94
C VAL A 59 8.52 -10.55 0.13
N GLU A 60 8.68 -9.77 1.20
CA GLU A 60 7.69 -9.61 2.27
C GLU A 60 6.38 -9.01 1.73
N ILE A 61 6.45 -7.94 0.92
CA ILE A 61 5.25 -7.33 0.30
C ILE A 61 4.57 -8.31 -0.65
N LEU A 62 5.33 -9.03 -1.48
CA LEU A 62 4.78 -10.00 -2.42
C LEU A 62 4.10 -11.16 -1.68
N THR A 63 4.74 -11.69 -0.65
CA THR A 63 4.21 -12.79 0.17
C THR A 63 2.93 -12.37 0.87
N LEU A 64 2.87 -11.13 1.38
CA LEU A 64 1.67 -10.55 1.97
C LEU A 64 0.53 -10.48 0.93
N ALA A 65 0.80 -9.98 -0.27
CA ALA A 65 -0.20 -9.87 -1.32
C ALA A 65 -0.77 -11.24 -1.74
N ILE A 66 0.09 -12.25 -1.87
CA ILE A 66 -0.32 -13.63 -2.18
C ILE A 66 -1.18 -14.19 -1.05
N SER A 67 -0.71 -14.08 0.19
CA SER A 67 -1.42 -14.58 1.37
C SER A 67 -2.81 -13.95 1.50
N LEU A 68 -2.89 -12.64 1.29
CA LEU A 68 -4.15 -11.90 1.30
C LEU A 68 -5.11 -12.42 0.22
N MET A 69 -4.63 -12.58 -1.02
CA MET A 69 -5.48 -13.10 -2.10
C MET A 69 -6.01 -14.50 -1.79
N LEU A 70 -5.14 -15.41 -1.33
CA LEU A 70 -5.51 -16.79 -0.97
C LEU A 70 -6.56 -16.82 0.16
N GLU A 71 -6.45 -15.94 1.16
CA GLU A 71 -7.42 -15.82 2.24
C GLU A 71 -8.82 -15.43 1.74
N PHE A 72 -8.90 -14.61 0.68
CA PHE A 72 -10.17 -14.21 0.06
C PHE A 72 -10.70 -15.22 -0.98
N ASN A 73 -10.08 -16.40 -1.10
CA ASN A 73 -10.48 -17.47 -2.01
C ASN A 73 -10.69 -16.95 -3.45
N PRO A 74 -9.62 -16.53 -4.14
CA PRO A 74 -9.73 -15.88 -5.42
C PRO A 74 -10.20 -16.90 -6.47
N PRO A 75 -10.96 -16.49 -7.49
CA PRO A 75 -11.34 -17.39 -8.56
C PRO A 75 -10.10 -17.98 -9.23
N LYS A 76 -10.19 -19.28 -9.56
CA LYS A 76 -9.13 -20.06 -10.23
C LYS A 76 -8.84 -19.53 -11.63
#